data_AF-A0A973GHN1-F1
#
_entry.id   AF-A0A973GHN1-F1
#
_cell.length_a   1.000
_cell.length_b   1.000
_cell.length_c   1.000
_cell.angle_alpha   90.00
_cell.angle_beta   90.00
_cell.angle_gamma   90.00
#
_symmetry.space_group_name_H-M   'P 1'
#
loop_
_entity.id
_entity.type
_entity.pdbx_description
1 polymer ?
#
loop_
_entity_poly.entity_id
_entity_poly.type
_entity_poly.pdbx_seq_one_letter_code
_entity_poly.pdbx_strand_id
1 'polypeptide(L)' 'MIFLSWVSALFLLMISTLSGCSSVKPWEKQNLAKPEMTFEGDRLDSGYSEHIYGSKEAASGGAGVGGGGCGCN' A
#
# COMPACT_ATOMS: atom_id res chain seq x y z
N MET A 1 -8.12 45.23 -4.83
CA MET A 1 -8.40 44.47 -6.07
C MET A 1 -7.35 43.39 -6.34
N ILE A 2 -6.04 43.71 -6.30
CA ILE A 2 -4.94 42.74 -6.53
C ILE A 2 -4.95 41.58 -5.51
N PHE A 3 -5.14 41.85 -4.22
CA PHE A 3 -5.14 40.83 -3.16
C PHE A 3 -6.24 39.76 -3.36
N LEU A 4 -7.44 40.19 -3.77
CA LEU A 4 -8.57 39.29 -4.00
C LEU A 4 -8.32 38.38 -5.23
N SER A 5 -7.66 38.91 -6.26
CA SER A 5 -7.28 38.15 -7.45
C SER A 5 -6.27 37.04 -7.15
N TRP A 6 -5.34 37.25 -6.20
CA TRP A 6 -4.35 36.25 -5.81
C TRP A 6 -4.97 35.12 -4.99
N VAL A 7 -5.91 35.45 -4.11
CA VAL A 7 -6.65 34.44 -3.33
C VAL A 7 -7.49 33.56 -4.25
N SER A 8 -8.18 34.14 -5.23
CA SER A 8 -8.92 33.35 -6.24
C SER A 8 -8.01 32.45 -7.08
N ALA A 9 -6.82 32.92 -7.46
CA ALA A 9 -5.86 32.13 -8.23
C ALA A 9 -5.32 30.93 -7.42
N LEU A 10 -4.97 31.12 -6.15
CA LEU A 10 -4.52 30.03 -5.27
C LEU A 10 -5.62 29.00 -5.00
N PHE A 11 -6.86 29.45 -4.86
CA PHE A 11 -8.00 28.56 -4.68
C PHE A 11 -8.24 27.67 -5.91
N LEU A 12 -8.15 28.24 -7.12
CA LEU A 12 -8.25 27.49 -8.37
C LEU A 12 -7.10 26.47 -8.55
N LEU A 13 -5.88 26.83 -8.12
CA LEU A 13 -4.73 25.93 -8.13
C LEU A 13 -4.97 24.72 -7.22
N MET A 14 -5.49 24.93 -6.01
CA MET A 14 -5.75 23.84 -5.06
C MET A 14 -6.80 22.85 -5.58
N ILE A 15 -7.89 23.34 -6.18
CA ILE A 15 -8.96 22.48 -6.72
C ILE A 15 -8.44 21.59 -7.86
N SER A 16 -7.47 22.06 -8.64
CA SER A 16 -6.92 21.31 -9.77
C SER A 16 -6.20 20.01 -9.36
N THR A 17 -5.77 19.89 -8.10
CA THR A 17 -5.10 18.67 -7.61
C THR A 17 -6.05 17.50 -7.34
N LEU A 18 -7.37 17.73 -7.30
CA LEU A 18 -8.36 16.69 -7.00
C LEU A 18 -8.73 15.82 -8.21
N SER A 19 -8.21 16.09 -9.40
CA SER A 19 -8.58 15.37 -10.64
C SER A 19 -7.97 13.97 -10.82
N GLY A 20 -7.34 13.40 -9.78
CA GLY A 20 -6.66 12.09 -9.84
C GLY A 20 -7.54 10.86 -9.58
N CYS A 21 -8.75 11.04 -9.02
CA CYS A 21 -9.60 9.91 -8.65
C CYS A 21 -10.44 9.46 -9.86
N SER A 22 -10.03 8.36 -10.52
CA SER A 22 -10.77 7.74 -11.60
C SER A 22 -11.01 6.25 -11.32
N SER A 23 -12.22 5.77 -11.65
CA SER A 23 -12.54 4.35 -11.53
C SER A 23 -11.90 3.59 -12.68
N VAL A 24 -10.98 2.67 -12.37
CA VAL A 24 -10.31 1.82 -13.35
C VAL A 24 -11.08 0.52 -13.57
N LYS A 25 -11.11 0.05 -14.81
CA LYS A 25 -11.77 -1.22 -15.14
C LYS A 25 -10.97 -2.39 -14.58
N PRO A 26 -11.61 -3.52 -14.20
CA PRO A 26 -10.91 -4.64 -13.57
C PRO A 26 -9.72 -5.19 -14.37
N TRP A 27 -9.78 -5.18 -15.70
CA TRP A 27 -8.71 -5.67 -16.58
C TRP A 27 -7.53 -4.70 -16.74
N GLU A 28 -7.70 -3.42 -16.42
CA GLU A 28 -6.61 -2.43 -16.45
C GLU A 28 -5.66 -2.60 -15.26
N LYS A 29 -6.12 -3.27 -14.19
CA LYS A 29 -5.34 -3.53 -12.99
C LYS A 29 -4.06 -4.31 -13.26
N GLN A 30 -4.05 -5.21 -14.25
CA GLN A 30 -2.84 -5.98 -14.57
C GLN A 30 -1.68 -5.08 -15.03
N ASN A 31 -1.98 -3.94 -15.67
CA ASN A 31 -0.97 -2.97 -16.09
C ASN A 31 -0.52 -2.05 -14.94
N LEU A 32 -1.40 -1.81 -13.97
CA LEU A 32 -1.18 -0.89 -12.84
C LEU A 32 -0.63 -1.59 -11.58
N ALA A 33 -0.72 -2.91 -11.49
CA ALA A 33 -0.30 -3.69 -10.33
C ALA A 33 0.67 -4.79 -10.75
N LYS A 34 1.79 -4.40 -11.37
CA LYS A 34 2.82 -5.35 -11.76
C LYS A 34 3.53 -5.90 -10.51
N PRO A 35 3.94 -7.18 -10.48
CA PRO A 35 4.63 -7.77 -9.33
C PRO A 35 5.88 -7.00 -8.92
N GLU A 36 6.62 -6.43 -9.86
CA GLU A 36 7.83 -5.62 -9.58
C GLU A 36 7.54 -4.26 -8.91
N MET A 37 6.27 -3.85 -8.83
CA MET A 37 5.84 -2.63 -8.15
C MET A 37 5.41 -2.88 -6.70
N THR A 38 5.49 -4.12 -6.21
CA THR A 38 5.20 -4.40 -4.80
C THR A 38 6.32 -3.86 -3.92
N PHE A 39 5.95 -3.37 -2.73
CA PHE A 39 6.94 -2.97 -1.72
C PHE A 39 7.70 -4.17 -1.15
N GLU A 40 7.10 -5.36 -1.23
CA GLU A 40 7.74 -6.62 -0.89
C GLU A 40 8.75 -7.00 -1.99
N GLY A 41 9.93 -7.45 -1.55
CA GLY A 41 11.02 -7.86 -2.44
C GLY A 41 10.75 -9.22 -3.10
N ASP A 42 11.83 -9.94 -3.41
CA ASP A 42 11.69 -11.30 -3.93
C ASP A 42 10.91 -12.18 -2.93
N ARG A 43 9.82 -12.80 -3.41
CA ARG A 43 8.98 -13.69 -2.60
C ARG A 43 9.75 -14.87 -2.04
N LEU A 44 10.82 -15.30 -2.71
CA LEU A 44 11.70 -16.37 -2.21
C LEU A 44 12.52 -15.89 -1.02
N ASP A 45 13.04 -14.68 -1.06
CA ASP A 45 13.82 -14.08 0.02
C ASP A 45 12.94 -13.78 1.24
N SER A 46 11.73 -13.24 1.01
CA SER A 46 10.76 -12.99 2.06
C SER A 46 10.33 -14.30 2.75
N GLY A 47 10.04 -15.35 1.96
CA GLY A 47 9.71 -16.67 2.49
C GLY A 47 10.87 -17.31 3.25
N TYR A 48 12.10 -17.22 2.73
CA TYR A 48 13.30 -17.72 3.42
C TYR A 48 13.53 -17.04 4.76
N SER A 49 13.42 -15.72 4.78
CA SER A 49 13.53 -14.92 6.01
C SER A 49 12.43 -15.30 7.00
N GLU A 50 11.18 -15.42 6.55
CA GLU A 50 10.07 -15.88 7.39
C GLU A 50 10.32 -17.28 7.96
N HIS A 51 10.88 -18.22 7.18
CA HIS A 51 11.25 -19.54 7.69
C HIS A 51 12.31 -19.47 8.80
N ILE A 52 13.32 -18.59 8.66
CA ILE A 52 14.35 -18.39 9.69
C ILE A 52 13.73 -17.78 10.95
N TYR A 53 13.01 -16.67 10.83
CA TYR A 53 12.42 -15.97 11.98
C TYR A 53 11.34 -16.80 12.63
N GLY A 54 10.45 -17.43 11.86
CA GLY A 54 9.43 -18.35 12.35
C GLY A 54 10.04 -19.52 13.12
N SER A 55 11.19 -20.04 12.70
CA SER A 55 11.89 -21.10 13.45
C SER A 55 12.52 -20.61 14.75
N LYS A 56 12.98 -19.35 14.79
CA LYS A 56 13.66 -18.74 15.94
C LYS A 56 12.68 -18.17 16.97
N GLU A 57 11.51 -17.72 16.52
CA GLU A 57 10.58 -16.91 17.31
C GLU A 57 9.15 -17.49 17.31
N ALA A 58 9.00 -18.79 17.02
CA ALA A 58 7.71 -19.48 16.90
C ALA A 58 6.70 -19.25 18.04
N ALA A 59 7.16 -18.82 19.22
CA ALA A 59 6.33 -18.50 20.37
C ALA A 59 5.47 -17.22 20.19
N SER A 60 5.84 -16.29 19.31
CA SER A 60 5.11 -15.02 19.07
C SER A 60 4.11 -15.06 17.91
N GLY A 61 4.05 -16.19 17.17
CA GLY A 61 3.23 -16.34 15.97
C GLY A 61 3.93 -15.76 14.73
N GLY A 62 4.23 -16.63 13.75
CA GLY A 62 4.93 -16.25 12.52
C GLY A 62 4.14 -15.28 11.62
N ALA A 63 4.79 -14.76 10.59
CA ALA A 63 4.24 -13.70 9.72
C ALA A 63 3.02 -14.14 8.89
N GLY A 64 2.79 -15.45 8.74
CA GLY A 64 1.66 -16.02 8.02
C GLY A 64 0.70 -16.88 8.87
N VAL A 65 0.34 -16.48 10.09
CA VAL A 65 -0.68 -17.22 10.88
C VAL A 65 -2.08 -17.10 10.27
N GLY A 66 -2.35 -17.94 9.26
CA GLY A 66 -3.69 -18.41 8.93
C GLY A 66 -4.15 -19.44 9.97
N GLY A 67 -5.07 -19.04 10.85
CA GLY A 67 -6.08 -19.90 11.48
C GLY A 67 -5.64 -20.82 12.64
N GLY A 68 -6.17 -20.55 13.84
CA GLY A 68 -6.37 -21.59 14.88
C GLY A 68 -5.47 -21.50 16.12
N GLY A 69 -5.46 -20.37 16.83
CA GLY A 69 -4.82 -20.25 18.14
C GLY A 69 -5.72 -19.48 19.11
N CYS A 70 -5.71 -19.91 20.38
CA CYS A 70 -6.41 -19.27 21.52
C CYS A 70 -6.11 -17.77 21.54
N GLY A 71 -7.05 -16.97 21.03
CA GLY A 71 -6.92 -15.53 20.88
C GLY A 71 -6.63 -14.86 22.22
N CYS A 72 -5.38 -14.45 22.41
CA CYS A 72 -4.98 -13.52 23.45
C CYS A 72 -4.15 -12.42 22.79
N ASN A 73 -4.86 -11.45 22.22
CA ASN A 73 -4.60 -10.03 22.51
C ASN A 73 -5.87 -9.47 23.16
#